data_AF-A0A5J5CTN4-F1
#
_entry.id   AF-A0A5J5CTN4-F1
#
_cell.length_a   1.000
_cell.length_b   1.000
_cell.length_c   1.000
_cell.angle_alpha   90.00
_cell.angle_beta   90.00
_cell.angle_gamma   90.00
#
_symmetry.space_group_name_H-M   'P 1'
#
loop_
_entity.id
_entity.type
_entity.pdbx_description
1 polymer ?
#
loop_
_entity_poly.entity_id
_entity_poly.type
_entity_poly.pdbx_seq_one_letter_code
_entity_poly.pdbx_strand_id
1 'polypeptide(L)'
;MCGIMAEYDTVQNKIKNGYIFKDHLDKAIELKPQDPMSYYLMGRWCYAVAQLSWIERKVAATLFGEPPNATLEDALKNFQKVEEIQPGYSKPNYVFLAKCYRDLGQRDKARKMCQAASSMNTSSKEDEEAQKDLDLLCPALGL
;
A
#
# COMPACT_ATOMS: atom_id res chain seq x y z
N MET A 1 -12.40 20.63 27.22
CA MET A 1 -11.94 19.28 26.83
C MET A 1 -10.72 19.51 25.94
N CYS A 2 -9.51 19.25 26.46
CA CYS A 2 -8.24 19.75 25.92
C CYS A 2 -7.88 19.14 24.55
N GLY A 3 -7.71 20.03 23.56
CA GLY A 3 -6.66 20.19 22.54
C GLY A 3 -5.70 19.08 22.07
N ILE A 4 -5.67 17.87 22.63
CA ILE A 4 -4.70 16.81 22.27
C ILE A 4 -5.41 15.60 21.62
N MET A 5 -6.75 15.61 21.53
CA MET A 5 -7.52 14.50 20.96
C MET A 5 -7.65 14.51 19.43
N ALA A 6 -7.11 15.52 18.72
CA ALA A 6 -7.35 15.72 17.29
C ALA A 6 -6.25 15.17 16.36
N GLU A 7 -5.03 14.92 16.85
CA GLU A 7 -3.89 14.55 15.97
C GLU A 7 -3.56 13.05 15.96
N TYR A 8 -4.23 12.25 16.77
CA TYR A 8 -4.14 10.79 16.71
C TYR A 8 -5.53 10.23 16.47
N ASP A 9 -5.87 10.01 15.20
CA ASP A 9 -6.90 9.02 14.89
C ASP A 9 -6.44 7.73 15.57
N THR A 10 -7.18 7.31 16.60
CA THR A 10 -6.71 6.24 17.50
C THR A 10 -6.43 5.00 16.66
N VAL A 11 -5.52 4.13 17.11
CA VAL A 11 -5.28 2.84 16.44
C VAL A 11 -6.60 2.11 16.17
N GLN A 12 -7.57 2.24 17.08
CA GLN A 12 -8.93 1.72 16.96
C GLN A 12 -9.70 2.32 15.76
N ASN A 13 -9.68 3.64 15.60
CA ASN A 13 -10.32 4.30 14.47
C ASN A 13 -9.65 3.94 13.14
N LYS A 14 -8.32 3.88 13.10
CA LYS A 14 -7.59 3.44 11.89
C LYS A 14 -7.99 2.03 11.48
N ILE A 15 -8.09 1.12 12.44
CA ILE A 15 -8.56 -0.24 12.19
C ILE A 15 -10.01 -0.23 11.69
N LYS A 16 -10.93 0.46 12.38
CA LYS A 16 -12.34 0.58 11.98
C LYS A 16 -12.50 1.13 10.56
N ASN A 17 -11.80 2.23 10.27
CA ASN A 17 -11.80 2.86 8.96
C ASN A 17 -11.19 1.93 7.90
N GLY A 18 -10.20 1.11 8.28
CA GLY A 18 -9.64 0.07 7.42
C GLY A 18 -10.68 -0.95 6.93
N TYR A 19 -11.61 -1.42 7.78
CA TYR A 19 -12.68 -2.33 7.34
C TYR A 19 -13.65 -1.65 6.37
N ILE A 20 -14.13 -0.46 6.73
CA ILE A 20 -15.06 0.30 5.89
C ILE A 20 -14.43 0.61 4.53
N PHE A 21 -13.15 0.97 4.53
CA PHE A 21 -12.40 1.22 3.31
C PHE A 21 -12.32 -0.03 2.42
N LYS A 22 -12.03 -1.20 2.99
CA LYS A 22 -12.02 -2.47 2.25
C LYS A 22 -13.38 -2.77 1.63
N ASP A 23 -14.47 -2.64 2.39
CA ASP A 23 -15.83 -2.89 1.88
C ASP A 23 -16.19 -1.97 0.70
N HIS A 24 -15.75 -0.72 0.73
CA HIS A 24 -15.93 0.21 -0.38
C HIS A 24 -15.08 -0.16 -1.58
N LEU A 25 -13.84 -0.61 -1.38
CA LEU A 25 -12.98 -1.07 -2.46
C LEU A 25 -13.50 -2.34 -3.12
N ASP A 26 -13.99 -3.31 -2.35
CA ASP A 26 -14.59 -4.53 -2.88
C ASP A 26 -15.76 -4.20 -3.81
N LYS A 27 -16.65 -3.29 -3.38
CA LYS A 27 -17.77 -2.79 -4.21
C LYS A 27 -17.29 -2.01 -5.43
N ALA A 28 -16.24 -1.19 -5.30
CA ALA A 28 -15.69 -0.44 -6.42
C ALA A 28 -15.12 -1.37 -7.50
N ILE A 29 -14.40 -2.42 -7.09
CA ILE A 29 -13.87 -3.46 -7.98
C ILE A 29 -15.00 -4.25 -8.64
N GLU A 30 -16.05 -4.61 -7.89
CA GLU A 30 -17.23 -5.30 -8.44
C GLU A 30 -17.91 -4.44 -9.53
N LEU A 31 -18.08 -3.15 -9.27
CA LEU A 31 -18.75 -2.23 -10.20
C LEU A 31 -17.87 -1.86 -11.40
N LYS A 32 -16.56 -1.76 -11.22
CA LYS A 32 -15.59 -1.34 -12.24
C LYS A 32 -14.30 -2.18 -12.15
N PRO A 33 -14.32 -3.43 -12.62
CA PRO A 33 -13.18 -4.36 -12.49
C PRO A 33 -11.97 -4.00 -13.35
N GLN A 34 -12.07 -2.98 -14.20
CA GLN A 34 -11.00 -2.45 -15.06
C GLN A 34 -10.52 -1.08 -14.60
N ASP A 35 -10.89 -0.63 -13.40
CA ASP A 35 -10.36 0.60 -12.82
C ASP A 35 -9.04 0.31 -12.08
N PRO A 36 -7.88 0.76 -12.59
CA PRO A 36 -6.59 0.54 -11.93
C PRO A 36 -6.51 1.21 -10.55
N MET A 37 -7.24 2.31 -10.33
CA MET A 37 -7.20 3.02 -9.05
C MET A 37 -7.75 2.15 -7.90
N SER A 38 -8.82 1.41 -8.15
CA SER A 38 -9.42 0.50 -7.16
C SER A 38 -8.44 -0.60 -6.71
N TYR A 39 -7.68 -1.21 -7.63
CA TYR A 39 -6.65 -2.19 -7.26
C TYR A 39 -5.42 -1.55 -6.62
N TYR A 40 -5.01 -0.36 -7.05
CA TYR A 40 -3.93 0.37 -6.41
C TYR A 40 -4.25 0.65 -4.93
N LEU A 41 -5.46 1.12 -4.65
CA LEU A 41 -5.91 1.36 -3.28
C LEU A 41 -6.06 0.06 -2.47
N MET A 42 -6.54 -1.02 -3.09
CA MET A 42 -6.60 -2.34 -2.44
C MET A 42 -5.19 -2.86 -2.11
N GLY A 43 -4.23 -2.70 -3.00
CA GLY A 43 -2.83 -3.05 -2.75
C GLY A 43 -2.24 -2.28 -1.57
N ARG A 44 -2.53 -0.97 -1.47
CA ARG A 44 -2.11 -0.16 -0.31
C ARG A 44 -2.74 -0.62 0.99
N TRP A 45 -4.02 -0.98 0.96
CA TRP A 45 -4.72 -1.54 2.13
C TRP A 45 -4.08 -2.86 2.57
N CYS A 46 -3.86 -3.80 1.63
CA CYS A 46 -3.20 -5.07 1.92
C CYS A 46 -1.79 -4.87 2.49
N TYR A 47 -1.00 -3.98 1.90
CA TYR A 47 0.35 -3.67 2.38
C TYR A 47 0.32 -3.11 3.80
N ALA A 48 -0.56 -2.16 4.10
CA ALA A 48 -0.70 -1.59 5.44
C ALA A 48 -1.12 -2.64 6.47
N VAL A 49 -2.07 -3.51 6.13
CA VAL A 49 -2.54 -4.60 7.01
C VAL A 49 -1.43 -5.64 7.24
N ALA A 50 -0.66 -5.99 6.22
CA ALA A 50 0.46 -6.90 6.34
C ALA A 50 1.53 -6.39 7.32
N GLN A 51 1.73 -5.05 7.37
CA GLN A 51 2.69 -4.38 8.24
C GLN A 51 2.20 -4.15 9.69
N LEU A 52 0.95 -4.47 10.02
CA LEU A 52 0.44 -4.33 11.39
C LEU A 52 1.22 -5.19 12.37
N SER A 53 1.70 -4.55 13.44
CA SER A 53 2.38 -5.22 14.54
C SER A 53 1.46 -6.18 15.31
N TRP A 54 2.05 -7.12 16.05
CA TRP A 54 1.31 -8.03 16.92
C TRP A 54 0.36 -7.31 17.90
N ILE A 55 0.79 -6.16 18.44
CA ILE A 55 -0.01 -5.37 19.38
C ILE A 55 -1.22 -4.78 18.68
N GLU A 56 -1.05 -4.20 17.49
CA GLU A 56 -2.15 -3.64 16.70
C GLU A 56 -3.15 -4.72 16.28
N ARG A 57 -2.66 -5.91 15.88
CA ARG A 57 -3.51 -7.07 15.57
C ARG A 57 -4.34 -7.52 16.77
N LYS A 58 -3.75 -7.52 17.98
CA LYS A 58 -4.48 -7.89 19.20
C LYS A 58 -5.55 -6.86 19.57
N VAL A 59 -5.25 -5.56 19.42
CA VAL A 59 -6.24 -4.48 19.61
C VAL A 59 -7.39 -4.62 18.62
N ALA A 60 -7.09 -4.89 17.35
CA ALA A 60 -8.10 -5.14 16.32
C ALA A 60 -9.00 -6.34 16.68
N ALA A 61 -8.42 -7.48 17.08
CA ALA A 61 -9.18 -8.67 17.48
C ALA A 61 -10.10 -8.39 18.68
N THR A 62 -9.61 -7.65 19.67
CA THR A 62 -10.36 -7.37 20.91
C THR A 62 -11.60 -6.50 20.66
N LEU A 63 -11.51 -5.57 19.71
CA LEU A 63 -12.58 -4.59 19.44
C LEU A 63 -13.53 -5.02 18.33
N PHE A 64 -13.02 -5.74 17.33
CA PHE A 64 -13.74 -6.06 16.09
C PHE A 64 -13.90 -7.56 15.85
N GLY A 65 -13.46 -8.41 16.78
CA GLY A 65 -13.55 -9.87 16.71
C GLY A 65 -12.37 -10.48 15.96
N GLU A 66 -12.37 -10.37 14.63
CA GLU A 66 -11.31 -10.92 13.79
C GLU A 66 -10.52 -9.78 13.14
N PRO A 67 -9.21 -9.63 13.41
CA PRO A 67 -8.40 -8.53 12.89
C PRO A 67 -8.33 -8.58 11.36
N PRO A 68 -8.16 -7.43 10.66
CA PRO A 68 -8.01 -7.47 9.22
C PRO A 68 -6.77 -8.29 8.89
N ASN A 69 -6.90 -9.19 7.91
CA ASN A 69 -5.79 -10.03 7.49
C ASN A 69 -5.53 -9.82 6.00
N ALA A 70 -4.27 -9.58 5.68
CA ALA A 70 -3.74 -9.48 4.34
C ALA A 70 -2.24 -9.76 4.40
N THR A 71 -1.71 -10.26 3.30
CA THR A 71 -0.31 -10.62 3.13
C THR A 71 0.41 -9.65 2.19
N LEU A 72 1.74 -9.71 2.17
CA LEU A 72 2.54 -8.97 1.20
C LEU A 72 2.27 -9.47 -0.23
N GLU A 73 1.93 -10.75 -0.38
CA GLU A 73 1.53 -11.37 -1.64
C GLU A 73 0.19 -10.80 -2.14
N ASP A 74 -0.78 -10.57 -1.26
CA ASP A 74 -2.05 -9.93 -1.63
C ASP A 74 -1.82 -8.50 -2.13
N ALA A 75 -0.94 -7.75 -1.46
CA ALA A 75 -0.56 -6.41 -1.89
C ALA A 75 0.11 -6.44 -3.27
N LEU A 76 1.11 -7.32 -3.43
CA LEU A 76 1.85 -7.49 -4.68
C LEU A 76 0.91 -7.83 -5.85
N LYS A 77 -0.02 -8.77 -5.64
CA LYS A 77 -1.00 -9.18 -6.66
C LYS A 77 -1.86 -8.01 -7.12
N ASN A 78 -2.32 -7.17 -6.20
CA ASN A 78 -3.12 -6.00 -6.52
C ASN A 78 -2.31 -4.96 -7.32
N PHE A 79 -1.07 -4.66 -6.92
CA PHE A 79 -0.22 -3.72 -7.67
C PHE A 79 0.21 -4.26 -9.05
N GLN A 80 0.37 -5.59 -9.18
CA GLN A 80 0.56 -6.22 -10.50
C GLN A 80 -0.70 -6.11 -11.35
N LYS A 81 -1.88 -6.26 -10.76
CA LYS A 81 -3.17 -6.10 -11.46
C LYS A 81 -3.33 -4.69 -12.03
N VAL A 82 -2.84 -3.67 -11.32
CA VAL A 82 -2.77 -2.29 -11.84
C VAL A 82 -1.99 -2.23 -13.15
N GLU A 83 -0.79 -2.83 -13.20
CA GLU A 83 0.04 -2.85 -14.41
C GLU A 83 -0.52 -3.74 -15.54
N GLU A 84 -1.29 -4.79 -15.20
CA GLU A 84 -2.03 -5.56 -16.19
C GLU A 84 -3.13 -4.74 -16.87
N ILE A 85 -3.82 -3.89 -16.10
CA ILE A 85 -4.91 -3.03 -16.60
C ILE A 85 -4.35 -1.83 -17.36
N GLN A 86 -3.36 -1.16 -16.78
CA GLN A 86 -2.74 0.03 -17.34
C GLN A 86 -1.22 -0.01 -17.11
N PRO A 87 -0.43 -0.49 -18.09
CA PRO A 87 1.02 -0.49 -17.99
C PRO A 87 1.58 0.92 -17.80
N GLY A 88 2.54 1.07 -16.88
CA GLY A 88 3.14 2.35 -16.56
C GLY A 88 2.21 3.27 -15.77
N TYR A 89 1.24 2.72 -15.03
CA TYR A 89 0.13 3.45 -14.42
C TYR A 89 0.59 4.68 -13.62
N SER A 90 1.48 4.48 -12.64
CA SER A 90 1.92 5.57 -11.78
C SER A 90 3.24 5.26 -11.06
N LYS A 91 4.03 6.30 -10.81
CA LYS A 91 5.28 6.20 -10.05
C LYS A 91 5.07 5.59 -8.65
N PRO A 92 4.04 5.98 -7.87
CA PRO A 92 3.73 5.32 -6.59
C PRO A 92 3.46 3.82 -6.71
N ASN A 93 2.79 3.35 -7.77
CA ASN A 93 2.55 1.92 -7.96
C ASN A 93 3.86 1.13 -8.07
N TYR A 94 4.81 1.63 -8.87
CA TYR A 94 6.14 1.01 -8.98
C TYR A 94 6.93 1.03 -7.68
N VAL A 95 6.82 2.10 -6.89
CA VAL A 95 7.42 2.15 -5.53
C VAL A 95 6.85 1.05 -4.64
N PHE A 96 5.53 0.87 -4.63
CA PHE A 96 4.91 -0.19 -3.84
C PHE A 96 5.25 -1.59 -4.35
N LEU A 97 5.35 -1.81 -5.67
CA LEU A 97 5.89 -3.05 -6.23
C LEU A 97 7.31 -3.32 -5.73
N ALA A 98 8.17 -2.30 -5.73
CA ALA A 98 9.55 -2.41 -5.24
C ALA A 98 9.59 -2.76 -3.74
N LYS A 99 8.77 -2.10 -2.91
CA LYS A 99 8.61 -2.39 -1.47
C LYS A 99 8.18 -3.83 -1.24
N CYS A 100 7.12 -4.29 -1.93
CA CYS A 100 6.62 -5.67 -1.80
C CYS A 100 7.70 -6.69 -2.19
N TYR A 101 8.36 -6.51 -3.34
CA TYR A 101 9.41 -7.43 -3.75
C TYR A 101 10.60 -7.46 -2.79
N ARG A 102 10.99 -6.30 -2.23
CA ARG A 102 12.06 -6.23 -1.21
C ARG A 102 11.66 -7.05 0.02
N ASP A 103 10.46 -6.83 0.53
CA ASP A 103 9.98 -7.44 1.77
C ASP A 103 9.76 -8.95 1.62
N LEU A 104 9.48 -9.40 0.39
CA LEU A 104 9.44 -10.82 -0.01
C LEU A 104 10.83 -11.41 -0.34
N GLY A 105 11.91 -10.66 -0.14
CA GLY A 105 13.29 -11.11 -0.41
C GLY A 105 13.67 -11.16 -1.91
N GLN A 106 12.81 -10.73 -2.82
CA GLN A 106 13.01 -10.75 -4.27
C GLN A 106 13.78 -9.51 -4.74
N ARG A 107 15.04 -9.37 -4.28
CA ARG A 107 15.88 -8.17 -4.47
C ARG A 107 16.03 -7.73 -5.94
N ASP A 108 16.22 -8.66 -6.87
CA ASP A 108 16.40 -8.31 -8.29
C ASP A 108 15.14 -7.69 -8.90
N LYS A 109 13.96 -8.21 -8.53
CA LYS A 109 12.69 -7.62 -8.97
C LYS A 109 12.46 -6.26 -8.32
N ALA A 110 12.79 -6.12 -7.03
CA ALA A 110 12.72 -4.84 -6.34
C ALA A 110 13.58 -3.77 -7.04
N ARG A 111 14.82 -4.11 -7.40
CA ARG A 111 15.71 -3.21 -8.17
C ARG A 111 15.11 -2.77 -9.50
N LYS A 112 14.55 -3.71 -10.26
CA LYS A 112 13.90 -3.40 -11.54
C LYS A 112 12.75 -2.41 -11.37
N MET A 113 11.92 -2.60 -10.34
CA MET A 113 10.80 -1.70 -10.06
C MET A 113 11.27 -0.32 -9.58
N CYS A 114 12.32 -0.27 -8.76
CA CYS A 114 12.97 0.99 -8.36
C CYS A 114 13.49 1.77 -9.58
N GLN A 115 14.25 1.13 -10.46
CA GLN A 115 14.77 1.78 -11.67
C GLN A 115 13.65 2.27 -12.58
N ALA A 116 12.59 1.48 -12.75
CA ALA A 116 11.40 1.89 -13.49
C ALA A 116 10.76 3.14 -12.88
N ALA A 117 10.52 3.15 -11.56
CA ALA A 117 9.96 4.31 -10.85
C ALA A 117 10.87 5.56 -10.94
N SER A 118 12.18 5.39 -10.81
CA SER A 118 13.17 6.48 -10.95
C SER A 118 13.20 7.09 -12.35
N SER A 119 12.81 6.33 -13.37
CA SER A 119 12.74 6.81 -14.76
C SER A 119 11.45 7.58 -15.06
N MET A 120 10.48 7.58 -14.14
CA MET A 120 9.21 8.30 -14.30
C MET A 120 9.33 9.75 -13.82
N ASN A 121 8.65 10.66 -14.53
CA ASN A 121 8.58 12.07 -14.17
C ASN A 121 7.93 12.30 -12.80
N THR A 122 8.38 13.32 -12.09
CA THR A 122 7.77 13.79 -10.84
C THR A 122 6.97 15.04 -11.13
N SER A 123 5.64 14.95 -11.07
CA SER A 123 4.75 16.07 -11.46
C SER A 123 3.64 16.35 -10.47
N SER A 124 3.30 15.38 -9.62
CA SER A 124 2.29 15.49 -8.59
C SER A 124 2.91 15.36 -7.19
N LYS A 125 2.16 15.77 -6.16
CA LYS A 125 2.55 15.56 -4.76
C LYS A 125 2.77 14.09 -4.44
N GLU A 126 1.96 13.21 -5.04
CA GLU A 126 2.07 11.76 -4.87
C GLU A 126 3.38 11.24 -5.49
N ASP A 127 3.80 11.80 -6.63
CA ASP A 127 5.10 11.47 -7.23
C ASP A 127 6.27 11.97 -6.36
N GLU A 128 6.13 13.13 -5.71
CA GLU A 128 7.14 13.66 -4.80
C GLU A 128 7.30 12.78 -3.55
N GLU A 129 6.19 12.30 -2.99
CA GLU A 129 6.21 11.32 -1.89
C GLU A 129 6.83 9.99 -2.32
N ALA A 130 6.46 9.50 -3.50
CA ALA A 130 7.06 8.31 -4.10
C ALA A 130 8.56 8.49 -4.35
N GLN A 131 9.01 9.70 -4.73
CA GLN A 131 10.42 10.00 -4.90
C GLN A 131 11.17 9.91 -3.56
N LYS A 132 10.61 10.46 -2.46
CA LYS A 132 11.22 10.34 -1.13
C LYS A 132 11.36 8.88 -0.69
N ASP A 133 10.35 8.06 -0.99
CA ASP A 133 10.43 6.61 -0.76
C ASP A 133 11.55 5.94 -1.56
N LEU A 134 11.74 6.32 -2.83
CA LEU A 134 12.82 5.82 -3.67
C LEU A 134 14.20 6.21 -3.15
N ASP A 135 14.35 7.44 -2.67
CA ASP A 135 15.62 7.95 -2.14
C ASP A 135 16.09 7.14 -0.92
N LEU A 136 15.17 6.50 -0.20
CA LEU A 136 15.46 5.55 0.89
C LEU A 136 15.60 4.11 0.39
N LEU A 137 14.77 3.70 -0.58
CA LEU A 137 14.68 2.31 -1.03
C LEU A 137 15.83 1.91 -1.97
N CYS A 138 16.18 2.77 -2.94
CA CYS A 138 17.22 2.49 -3.94
C CYS A 138 18.58 2.20 -3.30
N PRO A 139 19.10 3.02 -2.34
CA PRO A 139 20.36 2.72 -1.68
C PRO A 139 20.34 1.40 -0.89
N ALA A 140 19.24 1.08 -0.22
CA ALA A 140 19.07 -0.20 0.49
C ALA A 140 19.08 -1.42 -0.45
N LEU A 141 18.76 -1.20 -1.72
CA LEU A 141 18.85 -2.18 -2.78
C LEU A 141 20.21 -2.17 -3.48
N GLY A 142 21.10 -1.20 -3.22
CA GLY A 142 22.40 -1.06 -3.88
C GLY A 142 22.29 -0.48 -5.29
N LEU A 143 21.35 0.45 -5.48
CA LEU A 143 21.18 1.31 -6.66
C LEU A 143 21.64 2.73 -6.35
#